data_AF-A0A3M7KTC5-F1
#
_entry.id   AF-A0A3M7KTC5-F1
#
_cell.length_a   1.000
_cell.length_b   1.000
_cell.length_c   1.000
_cell.angle_alpha   90.00
_cell.angle_beta   90.00
_cell.angle_gamma   90.00
#
_symmetry.space_group_name_H-M   'P 1'
#
loop_
_entity.id
_entity.type
_entity.pdbx_description
1 polymer ?
#
loop_
_entity_poly.entity_id
_entity_poly.type
_entity_poly.pdbx_seq_one_letter_code
_entity_poly.pdbx_strand_id
1 'polypeptide(L)' 'MLFYSYFKTLVGKEQITVDLKNDLSITGTLHSVDQYLNIKLNNIKLANPAKYPHMLSLPPGSVDVELLHDATRREARGG' A
#
# COMPACT_ATOMS: atom_id res chain seq x y z
N MET A 1 -12.63 -21.28 -10.41
CA MET A 1 -11.98 -20.60 -9.28
C MET A 1 -13.03 -19.86 -8.45
N LEU A 2 -13.62 -20.53 -7.44
CA LEU A 2 -14.75 -19.99 -6.67
C LEU A 2 -14.44 -18.66 -5.99
N PHE A 3 -13.32 -18.58 -5.27
CA PHE A 3 -12.93 -17.38 -4.50
C PHE A 3 -12.52 -16.21 -5.39
N TYR A 4 -11.78 -16.46 -6.47
CA TYR A 4 -11.45 -15.42 -7.45
C TYR A 4 -12.73 -14.77 -8.02
N SER A 5 -13.70 -15.58 -8.45
CA SER A 5 -14.98 -15.09 -8.96
C SER A 5 -15.75 -14.31 -7.90
N TYR A 6 -15.75 -14.79 -6.65
CA TYR A 6 -16.38 -14.10 -5.53
C TYR A 6 -15.75 -12.72 -5.28
N PHE A 7 -14.42 -12.63 -5.15
CA PHE A 7 -13.73 -11.36 -4.92
C PHE A 7 -13.86 -10.39 -6.10
N LYS A 8 -13.95 -10.90 -7.34
CA LYS A 8 -14.29 -10.06 -8.50
C LYS A 8 -15.64 -9.36 -8.34
N THR A 9 -16.62 -9.99 -7.70
CA THR A 9 -17.91 -9.34 -7.41
C THR A 9 -17.81 -8.25 -6.34
N LEU A 10 -16.72 -8.20 -5.57
CA LEU A 10 -16.49 -7.22 -4.50
C LEU A 10 -15.66 -6.01 -4.96
N VAL A 11 -15.10 -6.06 -6.18
CA VAL A 11 -14.34 -4.94 -6.74
C VAL A 11 -15.24 -3.72 -6.88
N GLY A 12 -14.77 -2.57 -6.38
CA GLY A 12 -15.49 -1.30 -6.44
C GLY A 12 -16.68 -1.17 -5.47
N LYS A 13 -16.92 -2.18 -4.61
CA LYS A 13 -17.92 -2.11 -3.55
C LYS A 13 -17.36 -1.41 -2.30
N GLU A 14 -18.08 -1.49 -1.19
CA GLU A 14 -17.74 -0.88 0.10
C GLU A 14 -16.34 -1.24 0.61
N GLN A 15 -15.90 -0.55 1.67
CA GLN A 15 -14.62 -0.78 2.30
C GLN A 15 -14.50 -2.21 2.85
N ILE A 16 -13.40 -2.86 2.52
CA ILE A 16 -13.01 -4.16 3.06
C ILE A 16 -11.81 -4.00 3.99
N THR A 17 -11.74 -4.84 5.02
CA THR A 17 -10.56 -4.95 5.86
C THR A 17 -9.86 -6.26 5.56
N VAL A 18 -8.57 -6.19 5.26
CA VAL A 18 -7.69 -7.34 5.02
C VAL A 18 -6.76 -7.48 6.20
N ASP A 19 -6.88 -8.59 6.91
CA ASP A 19 -5.99 -8.98 7.99
C ASP A 19 -4.87 -9.88 7.44
N LEU A 20 -3.64 -9.42 7.62
CA LEU A 20 -2.44 -10.11 7.21
C LEU A 20 -1.89 -10.98 8.34
N LYS A 21 -1.14 -12.02 7.99
CA LYS A 21 -0.56 -12.98 8.95
C LYS A 21 0.42 -12.37 9.96
N ASN A 22 0.88 -11.15 9.72
CA ASN A 22 1.76 -10.39 10.61
C ASN A 22 0.98 -9.40 11.51
N ASP A 23 -0.30 -9.67 11.77
CA ASP A 23 -1.19 -8.83 12.59
C ASP A 23 -1.39 -7.41 12.03
N LEU A 24 -1.21 -7.23 10.72
CA LEU A 24 -1.46 -5.97 10.05
C LEU A 24 -2.87 -5.98 9.44
N SER A 25 -3.71 -5.07 9.89
CA SER A 25 -5.05 -4.85 9.36
C SER A 25 -5.06 -3.61 8.47
N ILE A 26 -5.40 -3.81 7.20
CA ILE A 26 -5.49 -2.74 6.19
C ILE A 26 -6.95 -2.65 5.73
N THR A 27 -7.57 -1.50 5.95
CA THR A 27 -8.92 -1.21 5.46
C THR A 27 -8.82 -0.39 4.18
N GLY A 28 -9.59 -0.71 3.14
CA GLY A 28 -9.61 0.06 1.90
C GLY A 28 -10.65 -0.44 0.91
N THR A 29 -10.75 0.22 -0.24
CA THR A 29 -11.65 -0.19 -1.32
C THR A 29 -10.96 -1.20 -2.23
N LEU A 30 -11.57 -2.36 -2.45
CA LEU A 30 -11.04 -3.38 -3.36
C LEU A 30 -11.02 -2.87 -4.80
N HIS A 31 -9.84 -2.66 -5.36
CA HIS A 31 -9.66 -2.14 -6.72
C HIS A 31 -9.44 -3.27 -7.74
N SER A 32 -8.68 -4.30 -7.39
CA SER A 32 -8.48 -5.46 -8.25
C SER A 32 -8.08 -6.70 -7.48
N VAL A 33 -8.41 -7.87 -8.04
CA VAL A 33 -7.96 -9.19 -7.59
C VAL A 33 -7.51 -10.01 -8.80
N ASP A 34 -6.47 -10.82 -8.63
CA ASP A 34 -5.97 -11.76 -9.65
C ASP A 34 -6.24 -13.23 -9.30
N GLN A 35 -5.80 -14.17 -10.16
CA GLN A 35 -6.02 -15.61 -9.99
C GLN A 35 -5.29 -16.23 -8.78
N TYR A 36 -4.25 -15.57 -8.27
CA TYR A 36 -3.51 -15.96 -7.07
C TYR A 36 -4.07 -15.28 -5.81
N LEU A 37 -5.17 -14.52 -5.95
CA LEU A 37 -5.81 -13.74 -4.91
C LEU A 37 -4.93 -12.58 -4.42
N ASN A 38 -4.00 -12.09 -5.23
CA ASN A 38 -3.33 -10.83 -4.95
C ASN A 38 -4.35 -9.70 -5.03
N ILE A 39 -4.39 -8.86 -4.00
CA ILE A 39 -5.38 -7.79 -3.83
C ILE A 39 -4.70 -6.44 -3.97
N LYS A 40 -5.33 -5.55 -4.74
CA LYS A 40 -4.99 -4.12 -4.77
C LYS A 40 -6.11 -3.35 -4.07
N LEU A 41 -5.75 -2.57 -3.05
CA LEU A 41 -6.65 -1.68 -2.33
C LEU A 41 -6.36 -0.23 -2.68
N ASN A 42 -7.42 0.58 -2.79
CA ASN A 42 -7.35 2.03 -2.89
C ASN A 42 -7.83 2.68 -1.58
N ASN A 43 -7.41 3.93 -1.33
CA ASN A 43 -7.81 4.73 -0.17
C ASN A 43 -7.63 3.99 1.16
N ILE A 44 -6.44 3.41 1.35
CA ILE A 44 -6.16 2.55 2.49
C ILE A 44 -6.07 3.33 3.82
N LYS A 45 -6.46 2.67 4.90
CA LYS A 45 -6.28 3.09 6.29
C LYS A 45 -5.69 1.94 7.09
N LEU A 46 -4.74 2.26 7.95
CA LEU A 46 -4.09 1.28 8.83
C LEU A 46 -4.77 1.34 10.20
N ALA A 47 -5.08 0.18 10.77
CA ALA A 47 -5.65 0.11 12.12
C ALA A 47 -4.63 0.59 13.18
N ASN A 48 -3.36 0.21 13.03
CA ASN A 48 -2.28 0.51 14.00
C ASN A 48 -1.06 1.15 13.32
N PRO A 49 -1.12 2.45 12.97
CA PRO A 49 -0.03 3.13 12.29
C PRO A 49 1.27 3.20 13.12
N ALA A 50 1.16 3.24 14.46
CA ALA A 50 2.33 3.34 15.35
C ALA A 50 3.24 2.10 15.32
N LYS A 51 2.68 0.92 15.04
CA LYS A 51 3.44 -0.34 14.94
C LYS A 51 4.18 -0.45 13.60
N TYR A 52 3.72 0.28 12.57
CA TYR A 52 4.23 0.19 11.20
C TYR A 52 4.50 1.59 10.60
N PRO A 53 5.46 2.37 11.15
CA PRO A 53 5.72 3.74 10.71
C PRO A 53 6.19 3.83 9.25
N HIS A 54 6.84 2.77 8.73
CA HIS A 54 7.28 2.69 7.34
C HIS A 54 6.13 2.58 6.33
N MET A 55 4.92 2.23 6.77
CA MET A 55 3.73 2.22 5.92
C MET A 55 3.00 3.57 5.90
N LEU A 56 3.43 4.53 6.72
CA LEU A 56 2.90 5.88 6.65
C LEU A 56 3.53 6.59 5.46
N SER A 57 2.67 7.07 4.56
CA SER A 57 3.10 8.02 3.53
C SER A 57 3.55 9.30 4.24
N LEU A 58 4.74 9.76 3.89
CA LEU A 58 5.24 11.04 4.37
C LEU A 58 4.34 12.16 3.85
N PRO A 59 4.06 13.20 4.65
CA PRO A 59 3.28 14.33 4.19
C PRO A 59 3.89 14.95 2.91
N PRO A 60 3.06 15.39 1.95
CA PRO A 60 3.56 16.08 0.78
C PRO A 60 4.36 17.32 1.22
N GLY A 61 5.58 17.46 0.73
CA GLY A 61 6.48 18.57 1.08
C GLY A 61 7.26 18.39 2.39
N SER A 62 7.08 17.29 3.14
CA SER A 62 7.95 17.01 4.29
C SER A 62 9.35 16.54 3.90
N VAL A 63 9.54 16.21 2.62
CA VAL A 63 10.82 15.79 2.04
C VAL A 63 11.10 16.62 0.82
N ASP A 64 12.28 17.23 0.78
CA ASP A 64 12.81 17.86 -0.42
C ASP A 64 13.31 16.77 -1.37
N VAL A 65 12.47 16.44 -2.35
CA VAL A 65 12.74 15.40 -3.34
C VAL A 65 13.86 15.83 -4.29
N GLU A 66 14.03 17.13 -4.55
CA GLU A 66 15.10 17.62 -5.42
C GLU A 66 16.47 17.45 -4.77
N LEU A 67 16.58 17.82 -3.49
CA LEU A 67 17.78 17.60 -2.71
C LEU A 67 18.14 16.11 -2.62
N LEU A 68 17.14 15.26 -2.39
CA LEU A 68 17.34 13.81 -2.33
C LEU A 68 17.87 13.27 -3.66
N HIS A 69 17.29 13.70 -4.79
CA HIS A 69 17.76 13.32 -6.12
C HIS A 69 19.20 13.77 -6.40
N ASP A 70 19.57 14.99 -5.99
CA ASP A 70 20.92 15.50 -6.20
C ASP A 70 21.95 14.72 -5.35
N ALA A 71 21.61 14.41 -4.10
CA ALA A 71 22.44 13.60 -3.22
C ALA A 71 22.71 12.20 -3.81
N THR A 72 21.67 11.50 -4.27
CA THR A 72 21.81 10.17 -4.89
C THR A 72 22.65 10.21 -6.17
N ARG A 73 22.49 11.24 -7.03
CA ARG A 73 23.32 11.41 -8.23
C ARG A 73 24.80 11.63 -7.90
N ARG A 74 25.07 12.37 -6.83
CA ARG A 74 26.45 12.68 -6.40
C ARG A 74 27.14 11.44 -5.82
N GLU A 75 26.42 10.65 -5.02
CA GLU A 75 26.90 9.38 -4.47
C GLU A 75 27.23 8.36 -5.56
N ALA A 76 26.34 8.19 -6.55
CA ALA A 76 26.55 7.25 -7.65
C ALA A 76 27.77 7.57 -8.55
N ARG A 77 28.25 8.82 -8.54
CA ARG A 77 29.46 9.26 -9.27
C ARG A 77 30.74 9.13 -8.44
N GLY A 78 30.62 8.93 -7.13
CA GLY A 78 31.73 8.95 -6.17
C GLY A 78 32.14 7.58 -5.62
N GLY A 79 31.71 6.49 -6.26
CA GLY A 79 32.13 5.11 -5.96
C GLY A 79 33.23 4.62 -6.88
#